data_AF-A0A2E5G079-F1
#
_entry.id   AF-A0A2E5G079-F1
#
_cell.length_a   1.000
_cell.length_b   1.000
_cell.length_c   1.000
_cell.angle_alpha   90.00
_cell.angle_beta   90.00
_cell.angle_gamma   90.00
#
_symmetry.space_group_name_H-M   'P 1'
#
loop_
_entity.id
_entity.type
_entity.pdbx_description
1 polymer ?
#
loop_
_entity_poly.entity_id
_entity_poly.type
_entity_poly.pdbx_seq_one_letter_code
_entity_poly.pdbx_strand_id
1 'polypeptide(L)'
;MLDRFRLNFRLRIDRDRQIRVQCGKVSPRFLRELADVIALFDIRGGAIECKGRGTRMRLIFTDGFPQAGRQAVRNVWQPPSGPGGGGGMRAAG
;
A
#
# COMPACT_ATOMS: atom_id res chain seq x y z
N MET A 1 20.32 -6.24 7.84
CA MET A 1 19.41 -6.28 9.03
C MET A 1 17.97 -5.90 8.63
N LEU A 2 17.30 -6.68 7.77
CA LEU A 2 15.91 -6.42 7.34
C LEU A 2 14.98 -7.65 7.46
N ASP A 3 15.47 -8.75 8.03
CA ASP A 3 14.77 -10.03 8.08
C ASP A 3 13.77 -10.17 9.25
N ARG A 4 13.76 -9.23 10.20
CA ARG A 4 12.93 -9.34 11.41
C ARG A 4 11.46 -8.97 11.20
N PHE A 5 11.11 -8.29 10.12
CA PHE A 5 9.75 -7.80 9.91
C PHE A 5 8.95 -8.78 9.04
N ARG A 6 7.91 -9.38 9.63
CA ARG A 6 6.96 -10.24 8.92
C ARG A 6 6.44 -9.54 7.66
N LEU A 7 6.68 -10.13 6.50
CA LEU A 7 6.07 -9.72 5.24
C LEU A 7 4.59 -10.14 5.25
N ASN A 8 3.67 -9.19 5.14
CA ASN A 8 2.23 -9.46 5.10
C ASN A 8 1.76 -9.66 3.67
N PHE A 9 2.18 -8.76 2.78
CA PHE A 9 1.94 -8.90 1.35
C PHE A 9 3.00 -8.18 0.54
N ARG A 10 3.12 -8.58 -0.73
CA ARG A 10 3.95 -7.93 -1.74
C ARG A 10 3.15 -7.77 -3.01
N LEU A 11 3.16 -6.56 -3.54
CA LEU A 11 2.56 -6.18 -4.81
C LEU A 11 3.65 -5.81 -5.79
N ARG A 12 3.45 -6.14 -7.06
CA ARG A 12 4.23 -5.67 -8.18
C ARG A 12 3.32 -4.94 -9.16
N ILE A 13 3.79 -3.83 -9.69
CA ILE A 13 3.16 -3.10 -10.77
C ILE A 13 3.97 -3.42 -12.01
N ASP A 14 3.37 -4.13 -12.95
CA ASP A 14 4.02 -4.45 -14.22
C ASP A 14 3.99 -3.25 -15.17
N ARG A 15 4.71 -3.35 -16.29
CA ARG A 15 4.81 -2.27 -17.29
C ARG A 15 3.46 -1.85 -17.87
N ASP A 16 2.50 -2.77 -17.88
CA ASP A 16 1.12 -2.53 -18.32
C ASP A 16 0.24 -1.88 -17.22
N ARG A 17 0.86 -1.38 -16.14
CA ARG A 17 0.18 -0.79 -14.97
C ARG A 17 -0.75 -1.76 -14.22
N GLN A 18 -0.60 -3.06 -14.48
CA GLN A 18 -1.36 -4.09 -13.78
C GLN A 18 -0.75 -4.38 -12.40
N ILE A 19 -1.61 -4.43 -11.38
CA ILE A 19 -1.22 -4.81 -10.02
C ILE A 19 -1.24 -6.33 -9.92
N ARG A 20 -0.10 -6.93 -9.62
CA ARG A 20 0.05 -8.36 -9.33
C ARG A 20 0.36 -8.55 -7.85
N VAL A 21 -0.48 -9.31 -7.16
CA VAL A 21 -0.19 -9.76 -5.80
C VAL A 21 0.81 -10.91 -5.90
N GLN A 22 2.05 -10.69 -5.49
CA GLN A 22 3.09 -11.72 -5.52
C GLN A 22 2.97 -12.66 -4.32
N CYS A 23 2.62 -12.13 -3.14
CA CYS A 23 2.40 -12.95 -1.96
C CYS A 23 1.47 -12.24 -0.97
N GLY A 24 0.89 -13.03 -0.06
CA GLY A 24 0.02 -12.53 1.01
C GLY A 24 -1.41 -12.27 0.57
N LYS A 25 -2.21 -11.69 1.46
CA LYS A 25 -3.58 -11.28 1.19
C LYS A 25 -3.67 -9.76 1.24
N VAL A 26 -4.37 -9.21 0.26
CA VAL A 26 -4.60 -7.78 0.11
C VAL A 26 -6.10 -7.57 -0.07
N SER A 27 -6.65 -6.53 0.56
CA SER A 27 -8.08 -6.27 0.44
C SER A 27 -8.42 -5.83 -1.00
N PRO A 28 -9.54 -6.31 -1.57
CA PRO A 28 -9.99 -5.87 -2.91
C PRO A 28 -10.20 -4.35 -3.00
N ARG A 29 -10.66 -3.74 -1.90
CA ARG A 29 -10.80 -2.29 -1.76
C ARG A 29 -9.47 -1.56 -1.97
N PHE A 30 -8.41 -2.00 -1.28
CA PHE A 30 -7.10 -1.37 -1.42
C PHE A 30 -6.53 -1.57 -2.83
N LEU A 31 -6.74 -2.73 -3.45
CA LEU A 31 -6.31 -2.95 -4.84
C LEU A 31 -7.00 -1.98 -5.83
N ARG A 32 -8.30 -1.72 -5.64
CA ARG A 32 -9.04 -0.75 -6.45
C ARG A 32 -8.53 0.68 -6.24
N GLU A 33 -8.44 1.12 -4.99
CA GLU A 33 -7.95 2.48 -4.68
C GLU A 33 -6.47 2.67 -5.10
N LEU A 34 -5.66 1.61 -5.03
CA LEU A 34 -4.30 1.62 -5.55
C LEU A 34 -4.26 1.75 -7.08
N ALA A 35 -5.19 1.12 -7.81
CA ALA A 35 -5.27 1.26 -9.26
C ALA A 35 -5.58 2.71 -9.67
N ASP A 36 -6.48 3.38 -8.94
CA ASP A 36 -6.80 4.79 -9.15
C ASP A 36 -5.57 5.69 -8.94
N VAL A 37 -4.79 5.43 -7.87
CA VAL A 37 -3.53 6.13 -7.59
C VAL A 37 -2.49 5.88 -8.69
N ILE A 38 -2.35 4.64 -9.16
CA ILE A 38 -1.41 4.30 -10.23
C ILE A 38 -1.73 5.07 -11.51
N ALA A 39 -3.02 5.16 -11.86
CA ALA A 39 -3.47 5.93 -13.01
C ALA A 39 -3.23 7.44 -12.84
N LEU A 40 -3.59 7.99 -11.68
CA LEU A 40 -3.50 9.42 -11.39
C LEU A 40 -2.05 9.94 -11.39
N PHE A 41 -1.10 9.15 -10.88
CA PHE A 41 0.31 9.54 -10.74
C PHE A 41 1.22 8.96 -11.84
N ASP A 42 0.65 8.43 -12.94
CA ASP A 42 1.34 7.75 -14.04
C ASP A 42 2.43 6.76 -13.56
N ILE A 43 2.09 5.91 -12.59
CA ILE A 43 3.05 4.96 -12.01
C ILE A 43 3.23 3.80 -12.98
N ARG A 44 4.35 3.79 -13.71
CA ARG A 44 4.61 2.80 -14.77
C ARG A 44 5.18 1.47 -14.28
N GLY A 45 5.51 1.36 -13.01
CA GLY A 45 6.05 0.14 -12.44
C GLY A 45 6.62 0.33 -11.04
N GLY A 46 6.93 -0.80 -10.40
CA GLY A 46 7.55 -0.83 -9.08
C GLY A 46 7.00 -1.98 -8.24
N ALA A 47 7.43 -2.05 -6.97
CA ALA A 47 6.85 -2.97 -6.02
C ALA A 47 6.52 -2.26 -4.70
N ILE A 48 5.50 -2.78 -4.03
CA ILE A 48 5.02 -2.31 -2.74
C ILE A 48 5.00 -3.50 -1.80
N GLU A 49 5.72 -3.40 -0.69
CA GLU A 49 5.76 -4.42 0.36
C GLU A 49 5.11 -3.89 1.62
N CYS A 50 4.28 -4.70 2.27
CA CYS A 50 3.78 -4.41 3.60
C CYS A 50 4.50 -5.29 4.62
N LYS A 51 5.27 -4.67 5.51
CA LYS A 51 6.02 -5.37 6.57
C LYS A 51 5.59 -4.92 7.96
N GLY A 52 5.69 -5.81 8.94
CA GLY A 52 5.39 -5.53 10.36
C GLY A 52 4.15 -6.25 10.87
N ARG A 53 3.61 -5.82 12.02
CA ARG A 53 2.40 -6.38 12.64
C ARG A 53 1.55 -5.27 13.25
N GLY A 54 0.23 -5.39 13.13
CA GLY A 54 -0.75 -4.45 13.68
C GLY A 54 -0.42 -2.99 13.34
N THR A 55 -0.40 -2.14 14.36
CA THR A 55 -0.12 -0.69 14.26
C THR A 55 1.30 -0.35 13.80
N ARG A 56 2.23 -1.32 13.81
CA ARG A 56 3.61 -1.15 13.34
C ARG A 56 3.80 -1.58 11.89
N MET A 57 2.73 -1.90 11.16
CA MET A 57 2.82 -2.20 9.73
C MET A 57 3.27 -0.95 8.96
N ARG A 58 4.12 -1.15 7.96
CA ARG A 58 4.64 -0.09 7.08
C ARG A 58 4.67 -0.56 5.65
N LEU A 59 4.34 0.36 4.74
CA LEU A 59 4.57 0.19 3.31
C LEU A 59 5.99 0.60 2.95
N ILE A 60 6.66 -0.29 2.23
CA ILE A 60 7.99 -0.12 1.64
C ILE A 60 7.80 -0.11 0.13
N PHE A 61 8.40 0.86 -0.54
CA PHE A 61 8.31 1.03 -1.98
C PHE A 61 9.68 0.71 -2.59
N THR A 62 9.70 0.13 -3.79
CA THR A 62 10.95 -0.07 -4.53
C THR A 62 11.61 1.27 -4.86
N ASP A 63 12.90 1.21 -5.10
CA ASP A 63 13.62 2.33 -5.67
C ASP A 63 13.02 2.68 -7.05
N GLY A 64 12.89 3.98 -7.33
CA GLY A 64 12.20 4.49 -8.52
C GLY A 64 10.67 4.65 -8.41
N PHE A 65 10.01 4.27 -7.31
CA PHE A 65 8.59 4.58 -7.13
C PHE A 65 8.39 6.09 -6.93
N PRO A 66 7.53 6.78 -7.72
CA PRO A 66 7.38 8.24 -7.68
C PRO A 66 7.04 8.76 -6.28
N GLN A 67 7.75 9.77 -5.79
CA GLN A 67 7.59 10.28 -4.42
C GLN A 67 6.17 10.77 -4.15
N ALA A 68 5.56 11.48 -5.12
CA ALA A 68 4.17 11.94 -5.03
C ALA A 68 3.18 10.76 -4.90
N GLY A 69 3.42 9.68 -5.66
CA GLY A 69 2.62 8.46 -5.59
C GLY A 69 2.74 7.75 -4.23
N ARG A 70 3.91 7.77 -3.58
CA ARG A 70 4.10 7.08 -2.27
C ARG A 70 3.13 7.61 -1.21
N GLN A 71 2.94 8.92 -1.15
CA GLN A 71 2.04 9.52 -0.16
C GLN A 71 0.57 9.22 -0.50
N ALA A 72 0.20 9.26 -1.77
CA ALA A 72 -1.15 8.90 -2.19
C ALA A 72 -1.48 7.42 -1.86
N VAL A 73 -0.55 6.50 -2.12
CA VAL A 73 -0.72 5.09 -1.72
C VAL A 73 -0.88 4.94 -0.22
N ARG A 74 -0.09 5.67 0.58
CA ARG A 74 -0.23 5.66 2.05
C ARG A 74 -1.58 6.19 2.52
N ASN A 75 -2.14 7.19 1.83
CA ASN A 75 -3.43 7.79 2.19
C ASN A 75 -4.62 6.83 1.92
N VAL A 76 -4.54 6.01 0.88
CA VAL A 76 -5.58 4.99 0.58
C VAL A 76 -5.35 3.68 1.33
N TRP A 77 -4.12 3.42 1.77
CA TRP A 77 -3.80 2.24 2.55
C TRP A 77 -4.27 2.39 4.01
N GLN A 78 -5.21 1.54 4.40
CA GLN A 78 -5.62 1.39 5.79
C GLN A 78 -4.94 0.13 6.37
N PRO A 79 -4.07 0.25 7.39
CA PRO A 79 -3.58 -0.93 8.07
C PRO A 79 -4.77 -1.67 8.71
N PRO A 80 -4.81 -3.01 8.68
CA PRO A 80 -5.84 -3.75 9.39
C PRO A 80 -5.74 -3.37 10.87
N SER A 81 -6.74 -2.62 11.34
CA SER A 81 -6.90 -2.28 12.74
C SER A 81 -7.01 -3.58 13.52
N GLY A 82 -6.21 -3.73 14.58
CA GLY A 82 -6.62 -4.63 15.67
C GLY A 82 -8.01 -4.21 16.16
N PRO A 83 -8.75 -5.07 16.88
CA PRO A 83 -10.10 -4.73 17.30
C PRO A 83 -10.09 -3.42 18.09
N GLY A 84 -10.78 -2.40 17.56
CA GLY A 84 -10.94 -1.09 18.20
C GLY A 84 -10.31 0.06 17.40
N GLY A 85 -11.17 0.85 16.75
CA GLY A 85 -10.78 2.09 16.08
C GLY A 85 -11.73 2.45 14.95
N GLY A 86 -12.98 2.78 15.29
CA GLY A 86 -13.95 3.35 14.36
C GLY A 86 -13.36 4.59 13.67
N GLY A 87 -13.70 4.75 12.41
CA GLY A 87 -13.13 5.76 11.52
C GLY A 87 -13.14 7.15 12.14
N GLY A 88 -11.98 7.80 12.07
CA GLY A 88 -11.85 9.22 12.38
C GLY A 88 -12.83 10.01 11.52
N MET A 89 -13.76 10.67 12.20
CA MET A 89 -14.41 11.88 11.71
C MET A 89 -13.37 12.76 11.03
N ARG A 90 -13.55 13.01 9.73
CA ARG A 90 -12.94 14.15 9.07
C ARG A 90 -13.61 15.39 9.67
N ALA A 91 -12.89 16.14 10.50
CA ALA A 91 -13.27 17.51 10.82
C ALA A 91 -13.17 18.32 9.52
N ALA A 92 -14.29 18.55 8.86
CA ALA A 92 -14.47 19.72 8.02
C ALA A 92 -14.73 20.89 8.97
N GLY A 93 -14.03 22.01 8.74
CA GLY A 93 -14.19 23.25 9.50
C GLY A 93 -15.55 23.90 9.31
#